data_AF-A0AA39GU15-F1
#
_entry.id   AF-A0AA39GU15-F1
#
_cell.length_a   1.000
_cell.length_b   1.000
_cell.length_c   1.000
_cell.angle_alpha   90.00
_cell.angle_beta   90.00
_cell.angle_gamma   90.00
#
_symmetry.space_group_name_H-M   'P 1'
#
loop_
_entity.id
_entity.type
_entity.pdbx_description
1 polymer ?
#
loop_
_entity_poly.entity_id
_entity_poly.type
_entity_poly.pdbx_seq_one_letter_code
_entity_poly.pdbx_strand_id
1 'polypeptide(L)'
;MRLVIILIFGILYVLNGLFGCTCGSAKFLTSNTEWKYRTLIIHLFTYVNALILGTLTILAIALQKSWLLGPTIIHALIRIVAQCFYIVITFKGYRNEDDANEQDERRKRISTIGTYVIAVILDMIYMIVAILCVQVLNEKSDASNWSVHPSRG
;
A
#
# COMPACT_ATOMS: atom_id res chain seq x y z
N MET A 1 -1.36 -12.99 20.67
CA MET A 1 -0.09 -12.64 20.00
C MET A 1 -0.28 -12.32 18.52
N ARG A 2 -0.89 -13.19 17.70
CA ARG A 2 -1.07 -12.97 16.24
C ARG A 2 -1.76 -11.63 15.88
N LEU A 3 -2.89 -11.29 16.53
CA LEU A 3 -3.59 -10.01 16.30
C LEU A 3 -2.77 -8.77 16.67
N VAL A 4 -1.89 -8.86 17.67
CA VAL A 4 -1.07 -7.72 18.11
C VAL A 4 -0.01 -7.40 17.05
N ILE A 5 0.62 -8.43 16.47
CA ILE A 5 1.59 -8.25 15.37
C ILE A 5 0.91 -7.58 14.17
N ILE A 6 -0.28 -8.05 13.79
CA ILE A 6 -1.04 -7.50 12.67
C ILE A 6 -1.47 -6.05 12.94
N LEU A 7 -1.86 -5.73 14.17
CA LEU A 7 -2.19 -4.37 14.58
C LEU A 7 -0.99 -3.42 14.48
N ILE A 8 0.20 -3.86 14.91
CA ILE A 8 1.44 -3.09 14.78
C ILE A 8 1.72 -2.79 13.30
N PHE A 9 1.56 -3.77 12.41
CA PHE A 9 1.72 -3.56 10.97
C PHE A 9 0.69 -2.55 10.40
N GLY A 10 -0.56 -2.61 10.84
CA GLY A 10 -1.58 -1.63 10.46
C GLY A 10 -1.21 -0.20 10.87
N ILE A 11 -0.71 -0.03 12.10
CA ILE A 11 -0.24 1.28 12.62
C ILE A 11 0.98 1.78 11.85
N LEU A 12 1.95 0.91 11.56
CA LEU A 12 3.13 1.26 10.76
C LEU A 12 2.72 1.75 9.36
N TYR A 13 1.69 1.14 8.76
CA TYR A 13 1.14 1.58 7.47
C TYR A 13 0.48 2.97 7.55
N VAL A 14 -0.27 3.25 8.62
CA VAL A 14 -0.86 4.58 8.87
C VAL A 14 0.24 5.63 9.05
N LEU A 15 1.27 5.34 9.85
CA LEU A 15 2.41 6.24 10.04
C LEU A 15 3.12 6.52 8.71
N ASN A 16 3.36 5.49 7.90
CA ASN A 16 3.95 5.66 6.56
C ASN A 16 3.09 6.55 5.65
N GLY A 17 1.77 6.37 5.67
CA GLY A 17 0.81 7.24 4.98
C GLY A 17 0.90 8.70 5.46
N LEU A 18 0.95 8.94 6.77
CA LEU A 18 1.05 10.29 7.36
C LEU A 18 2.36 10.98 7.00
N PHE A 19 3.50 10.29 7.14
CA PHE A 19 4.81 10.83 6.77
C PHE A 19 4.90 11.11 5.27
N GLY A 20 4.36 10.21 4.44
CA GLY A 20 4.30 10.38 3.00
C GLY A 20 3.42 11.55 2.56
N CYS A 21 2.24 11.71 3.17
CA CYS A 21 1.34 12.83 2.90
C CYS A 21 1.95 14.18 3.34
N THR A 22 2.58 14.25 4.52
CA THR A 22 3.23 15.48 4.99
C THR A 22 4.42 15.86 4.12
N CYS A 23 5.28 14.91 3.74
CA CYS A 23 6.39 15.15 2.82
C CYS A 23 5.91 15.52 1.41
N GLY A 24 4.84 14.88 0.92
CA GLY A 24 4.23 15.17 -0.37
C GLY A 24 3.67 16.58 -0.45
N SER A 25 2.88 16.98 0.57
CA SER A 25 2.32 18.34 0.67
C SER A 25 3.40 19.41 0.83
N ALA A 26 4.46 19.15 1.59
CA ALA A 26 5.59 20.08 1.71
C ALA A 26 6.28 20.30 0.36
N LYS A 27 6.52 19.22 -0.39
CA LYS A 27 7.09 19.32 -1.75
C LYS A 27 6.16 20.01 -2.74
N PHE A 28 4.83 19.84 -2.62
CA PHE A 28 3.83 20.55 -3.42
C PHE A 28 3.97 22.06 -3.26
N LEU A 29 4.03 22.55 -2.02
CA LEU A 29 4.12 23.98 -1.69
C LEU A 29 5.43 24.63 -2.20
N THR A 30 6.50 23.85 -2.37
CA THR A 30 7.81 24.37 -2.81
C THR A 30 8.07 24.25 -4.33
N SER A 31 7.18 23.59 -5.09
CA SER A 31 7.42 23.18 -6.47
C SER A 31 6.68 24.08 -7.47
N ASN A 32 7.39 24.95 -8.18
CA ASN A 32 6.80 25.93 -9.12
C ASN A 32 6.69 25.48 -10.59
N THR A 33 6.87 24.19 -10.89
CA THR A 33 6.90 23.68 -12.28
C THR A 33 5.79 22.65 -12.53
N GLU A 34 4.90 22.90 -13.50
CA GLU A 34 3.73 22.07 -13.86
C GLU A 34 4.04 20.57 -14.05
N TRP A 35 5.19 20.22 -14.64
CA TRP A 35 5.58 18.82 -14.82
C TRP A 35 5.81 18.07 -13.49
N LYS A 36 6.26 18.78 -12.44
CA LYS A 36 6.42 18.18 -11.10
C LYS A 36 5.07 17.96 -10.41
N TYR A 37 4.03 18.71 -10.77
CA TYR A 37 2.71 18.57 -10.16
C TYR A 37 2.09 17.20 -10.44
N ARG A 38 2.15 16.71 -11.68
CA ARG A 38 1.54 15.41 -12.05
C ARG A 38 2.19 14.25 -11.29
N THR A 39 3.52 14.19 -11.26
CA THR A 39 4.25 13.16 -10.52
C THR A 39 3.99 13.25 -9.01
N LEU A 40 3.88 14.47 -8.49
CA LEU A 40 3.65 14.69 -7.07
C LEU A 40 2.22 14.32 -6.63
N ILE A 41 1.21 14.57 -7.47
CA ILE A 41 -0.18 14.12 -7.22
C ILE A 41 -0.24 12.60 -7.15
N ILE A 42 0.43 11.89 -8.07
CA ILE A 42 0.49 10.43 -8.08
C ILE A 42 1.14 9.89 -6.79
N HIS A 43 2.24 10.50 -6.36
CA HIS A 43 2.89 10.12 -5.10
C HIS A 43 2.00 10.42 -3.88
N LEU A 44 1.38 11.59 -3.81
CA LEU A 44 0.48 11.96 -2.72
C LEU A 44 -0.70 10.97 -2.63
N PHE A 45 -1.30 10.62 -3.76
CA PHE A 45 -2.37 9.63 -3.84
C PHE A 45 -1.93 8.24 -3.33
N THR A 46 -0.69 7.85 -3.62
CA THR A 46 -0.12 6.59 -3.13
C THR A 46 -0.05 6.53 -1.60
N TYR A 47 0.32 7.64 -0.97
CA TYR A 47 0.39 7.77 0.50
C TYR A 47 -0.98 7.89 1.15
N VAL A 48 -1.91 8.61 0.53
CA VAL A 48 -3.32 8.65 0.97
C VAL A 48 -3.93 7.24 0.93
N ASN A 49 -3.66 6.46 -0.10
CA ASN A 49 -4.10 5.07 -0.15
C ASN A 49 -3.46 4.21 0.95
N ALA A 50 -2.18 4.39 1.25
CA ALA A 50 -1.54 3.70 2.37
C ALA A 50 -2.20 4.06 3.72
N LEU A 51 -2.57 5.33 3.91
CA LEU A 51 -3.31 5.79 5.08
C LEU A 51 -4.68 5.11 5.19
N ILE A 52 -5.45 5.07 4.09
CA ILE A 52 -6.78 4.46 4.04
C ILE A 52 -6.68 2.96 4.33
N LEU A 53 -5.75 2.26 3.67
CA LEU A 53 -5.53 0.82 3.85
C LEU A 53 -5.15 0.49 5.29
N GLY A 54 -4.21 1.24 5.88
CA GLY A 54 -3.81 1.06 7.29
C GLY A 54 -4.97 1.29 8.25
N THR A 55 -5.77 2.34 8.02
CA THR A 55 -6.94 2.67 8.85
C THR A 55 -8.01 1.58 8.76
N LEU A 56 -8.30 1.07 7.57
CA LEU A 56 -9.25 -0.02 7.37
C LEU A 56 -8.77 -1.32 8.03
N THR A 57 -7.48 -1.61 8.01
CA THR A 57 -6.91 -2.77 8.72
C THR A 57 -7.08 -2.65 10.23
N ILE A 58 -6.80 -1.48 10.81
CA ILE A 58 -7.01 -1.23 12.25
C ILE A 58 -8.51 -1.36 12.60
N LEU A 59 -9.38 -0.78 11.78
CA LEU A 59 -10.83 -0.82 12.00
C LEU A 59 -11.37 -2.25 11.91
N ALA A 60 -10.90 -3.04 10.94
CA ALA A 60 -11.28 -4.45 10.80
C ALA A 60 -10.92 -5.27 12.05
N ILE A 61 -9.76 -5.01 12.65
CA ILE A 61 -9.32 -5.66 13.89
C ILE A 61 -10.16 -5.19 15.08
N ALA A 62 -10.36 -3.88 15.22
CA ALA A 62 -11.10 -3.28 16.34
C ALA A 62 -12.57 -3.74 16.35
N LEU A 63 -13.20 -3.79 15.18
CA LEU A 63 -14.60 -4.22 15.01
C LEU A 63 -14.75 -5.75 14.85
N GLN A 64 -13.65 -6.48 14.75
CA GLN A 64 -13.64 -7.92 14.45
C GLN A 64 -14.43 -8.27 13.18
N LYS A 65 -14.35 -7.43 12.14
CA LYS A 65 -15.07 -7.59 10.87
C LYS A 65 -14.10 -7.85 9.73
N SER A 66 -13.92 -9.13 9.38
CA SER A 66 -13.02 -9.56 8.30
C SER A 66 -13.45 -9.07 6.91
N TRP A 67 -14.75 -8.84 6.67
CA TRP A 67 -15.26 -8.36 5.39
C TRP A 67 -14.73 -6.98 4.98
N LEU A 68 -14.31 -6.15 5.95
CA LEU A 68 -13.68 -4.84 5.70
C LEU A 68 -12.31 -4.98 5.01
N LEU A 69 -11.66 -6.15 5.11
CA LEU A 69 -10.35 -6.41 4.52
C LEU A 69 -10.44 -6.85 3.05
N GLY A 70 -11.58 -7.37 2.60
CA GLY A 70 -11.77 -7.80 1.20
C GLY A 70 -11.47 -6.68 0.20
N PRO A 71 -12.15 -5.52 0.29
CA PRO A 71 -11.87 -4.37 -0.58
C PRO A 71 -10.41 -3.89 -0.50
N THR A 72 -9.79 -3.95 0.69
CA THR A 72 -8.38 -3.54 0.86
C THR A 72 -7.40 -4.45 0.12
N ILE A 73 -7.66 -5.76 0.12
CA ILE A 73 -6.84 -6.75 -0.59
C ILE A 73 -6.98 -6.54 -2.10
N ILE A 74 -8.20 -6.34 -2.61
CA ILE A 74 -8.45 -6.06 -4.04
C ILE A 74 -7.73 -4.76 -4.45
N HIS A 75 -7.82 -3.72 -3.63
CA HIS A 75 -7.16 -2.45 -3.91
C HIS A 75 -5.62 -2.59 -3.94
N ALA A 76 -5.03 -3.32 -2.99
CA ALA A 76 -3.59 -3.61 -2.99
C ALA A 76 -3.16 -4.39 -4.25
N LEU A 77 -3.97 -5.36 -4.70
CA LEU A 77 -3.71 -6.11 -5.93
C LEU A 77 -3.70 -5.20 -7.17
N ILE A 78 -4.69 -4.31 -7.30
CA ILE A 78 -4.75 -3.33 -8.39
C ILE A 78 -3.50 -2.43 -8.39
N ARG A 79 -3.04 -2.00 -7.21
CA ARG A 79 -1.82 -1.20 -7.08
C ARG A 79 -0.57 -1.96 -7.52
N ILE A 80 -0.42 -3.22 -7.14
CA ILE A 80 0.70 -4.07 -7.57
C ILE A 80 0.71 -4.17 -9.10
N VAL A 81 -0.44 -4.46 -9.71
CA VAL A 81 -0.55 -4.55 -11.18
C VAL A 81 -0.18 -3.23 -11.85
N ALA A 82 -0.67 -2.10 -11.32
CA ALA A 82 -0.34 -0.79 -11.87
C ALA A 82 1.16 -0.47 -11.75
N GLN A 83 1.78 -0.71 -10.59
CA GLN A 83 3.21 -0.48 -10.38
C GLN A 83 4.07 -1.38 -11.29
N CYS A 84 3.71 -2.66 -11.45
CA CYS A 84 4.37 -3.57 -12.38
C CYS A 84 4.26 -3.06 -13.83
N PHE A 85 3.10 -2.56 -14.24
CA PHE A 85 2.91 -1.99 -15.59
C PHE A 85 3.77 -0.74 -15.82
N TYR A 86 3.85 0.15 -14.81
CA TYR A 86 4.74 1.31 -14.86
C TYR A 86 6.20 0.92 -15.01
N ILE A 87 6.70 -0.06 -14.23
CA ILE A 87 8.06 -0.57 -14.33
C ILE A 87 8.34 -1.05 -15.76
N VAL A 88 7.42 -1.80 -16.37
CA VAL A 88 7.56 -2.32 -17.75
C VAL A 88 7.58 -1.20 -18.79
N ILE A 89 6.70 -0.20 -18.68
CA ILE A 89 6.70 0.96 -19.58
C ILE A 89 8.01 1.73 -19.47
N THR A 90 8.44 2.02 -18.24
CA THR A 90 9.71 2.71 -18.00
C THR A 90 10.88 1.94 -18.59
N PHE A 91 10.90 0.61 -18.46
CA PHE A 91 11.92 -0.27 -19.08
C PHE A 91 11.91 -0.25 -20.62
N LYS A 92 10.74 -0.24 -21.27
CA LYS A 92 10.66 -0.17 -22.74
C LYS A 92 11.12 1.18 -23.28
N GLY A 93 10.95 2.26 -22.52
CA GLY A 93 11.47 3.58 -22.85
C GLY A 93 13.00 3.68 -22.87
N TYR A 94 13.74 2.72 -22.31
CA TYR A 94 15.22 2.72 -22.29
C TYR A 94 15.88 2.62 -23.65
N ARG A 95 15.15 2.13 -24.67
CA ARG A 95 15.77 1.71 -25.92
C ARG A 95 15.85 2.81 -26.99
N ASN A 96 15.25 3.98 -26.74
CA ASN A 96 14.95 4.96 -27.79
C ASN A 96 15.57 6.37 -27.59
N GLU A 97 16.46 6.59 -26.63
CA GLU A 97 17.10 7.90 -26.44
C GLU A 97 18.63 7.78 -26.50
N ASP A 98 19.18 7.95 -27.70
CA ASP A 98 20.54 8.46 -27.90
C ASP A 98 20.49 9.96 -27.58
N ASP A 99 21.24 10.43 -26.57
CA ASP A 99 21.90 11.76 -26.56
C ASP A 99 22.45 12.18 -25.18
N ALA A 100 23.53 12.97 -25.22
CA ALA A 100 24.54 13.28 -24.21
C ALA A 100 24.12 13.86 -22.82
N ASN A 101 22.85 13.83 -22.43
CA ASN A 101 22.35 14.14 -21.06
C ASN A 101 22.06 12.88 -20.21
N GLU A 102 22.42 11.69 -20.70
CA GLU A 102 21.99 10.39 -20.18
C GLU A 102 22.37 10.06 -18.73
N GLN A 103 23.48 10.54 -18.17
CA GLN A 103 23.93 10.05 -16.85
C GLN A 103 23.05 10.51 -15.69
N ASP A 104 22.60 11.77 -15.69
CA ASP A 104 21.71 12.29 -14.64
C ASP A 104 20.27 11.82 -14.83
N GLU A 105 19.82 11.64 -16.07
CA GLU A 105 18.50 11.06 -16.34
C GLU A 105 18.45 9.57 -16.05
N ARG A 106 19.49 8.79 -16.39
CA ARG A 106 19.59 7.37 -16.01
C ARG A 106 19.60 7.20 -14.49
N ARG A 107 20.33 8.02 -13.73
CA ARG A 107 20.31 7.96 -12.25
C ARG A 107 18.94 8.28 -11.66
N LYS A 108 18.26 9.31 -12.15
CA LYS A 108 16.90 9.65 -11.72
C LYS A 108 15.91 8.54 -12.08
N ARG A 109 15.99 7.99 -13.29
CA ARG A 109 15.09 6.92 -13.77
C ARG A 109 15.32 5.59 -13.02
N ILE A 110 16.56 5.20 -12.72
CA ILE A 110 16.88 4.02 -11.88
C ILE A 110 16.35 4.18 -10.46
N SER A 111 16.54 5.37 -9.87
CA SER A 111 15.98 5.71 -8.54
C SER A 111 14.45 5.58 -8.52
N THR A 112 13.79 6.05 -9.58
CA THR A 112 12.34 5.90 -9.77
C THR A 112 11.90 4.44 -9.86
N ILE A 113 12.59 3.60 -10.65
CA ILE A 113 12.29 2.16 -10.73
C ILE A 113 12.48 1.48 -9.38
N GLY A 114 13.59 1.75 -8.68
CA GLY A 114 13.85 1.21 -7.34
C GLY A 114 12.73 1.55 -6.36
N THR A 115 12.21 2.77 -6.43
CA THR A 115 11.08 3.21 -5.60
C THR A 115 9.81 2.40 -5.90
N TYR A 116 9.49 2.16 -7.18
CA TYR A 116 8.34 1.33 -7.55
C TYR A 116 8.51 -0.13 -7.13
N VAL A 117 9.71 -0.70 -7.24
CA VAL A 117 9.99 -2.07 -6.78
C VAL A 117 9.80 -2.20 -5.27
N ILE A 118 10.31 -1.24 -4.49
CA ILE A 118 10.10 -1.22 -3.03
C ILE A 118 8.61 -1.10 -2.72
N ALA A 119 7.87 -0.25 -3.45
CA ALA A 119 6.43 -0.11 -3.27
C ALA A 119 5.68 -1.43 -3.55
N VAL A 120 6.07 -2.18 -4.59
CA VAL A 120 5.49 -3.50 -4.89
C VAL A 120 5.74 -4.47 -3.73
N ILE A 121 6.97 -4.53 -3.22
CA ILE A 121 7.33 -5.41 -2.10
C ILE A 121 6.51 -5.07 -0.86
N LEU A 122 6.36 -3.78 -0.54
CA LEU A 122 5.55 -3.32 0.59
C LEU A 122 4.07 -3.70 0.42
N ASP A 123 3.50 -3.48 -0.77
CA ASP A 123 2.11 -3.83 -1.07
C ASP A 123 1.89 -5.36 -1.03
N MET A 124 2.89 -6.17 -1.41
CA MET A 124 2.85 -7.63 -1.25
C MET A 124 2.89 -8.07 0.24
N ILE A 125 3.75 -7.45 1.04
CA ILE A 125 3.82 -7.72 2.49
C ILE A 125 2.48 -7.37 3.15
N TYR A 126 1.92 -6.21 2.82
CA TYR A 126 0.61 -5.80 3.31
C TYR A 126 -0.48 -6.82 2.96
N MET A 127 -0.51 -7.31 1.73
CA MET A 127 -1.49 -8.30 1.29
C MET A 127 -1.38 -9.61 2.09
N ILE A 128 -0.17 -10.10 2.35
CA ILE A 128 0.05 -11.28 3.20
C ILE A 128 -0.50 -11.05 4.61
N VAL A 129 -0.19 -9.90 5.22
CA VAL A 129 -0.67 -9.53 6.56
C VAL A 129 -2.20 -9.41 6.59
N ALA A 130 -2.81 -8.81 5.57
CA ALA A 130 -4.27 -8.67 5.46
C ALA A 130 -4.96 -10.04 5.33
N ILE A 131 -4.42 -10.96 4.53
CA ILE A 131 -4.94 -12.33 4.38
C ILE A 131 -4.85 -13.09 5.71
N LEU A 132 -3.70 -13.01 6.40
CA LEU A 132 -3.54 -13.62 7.73
C LEU A 132 -4.52 -13.01 8.75
N CYS A 133 -4.81 -11.72 8.65
CA CYS A 133 -5.81 -11.06 9.48
C CYS A 133 -7.22 -11.60 9.23
N VAL A 134 -7.61 -11.77 7.96
CA VAL A 134 -8.90 -12.40 7.60
C VAL A 134 -9.02 -13.80 8.21
N GLN A 135 -7.97 -14.62 8.10
CA GLN A 135 -7.96 -15.98 8.66
C GLN A 135 -8.17 -15.96 10.18
N VAL A 136 -7.40 -15.15 10.90
CA VAL A 136 -7.48 -15.05 12.36
C VAL A 136 -8.83 -14.48 12.84
N LEU A 137 -9.41 -13.53 12.09
CA LEU A 137 -10.73 -12.97 12.41
C LEU A 137 -11.85 -13.96 12.14
N ASN A 138 -11.77 -14.76 11.07
CA ASN A 138 -12.75 -15.80 10.77
C ASN A 138 -12.72 -16.92 11.82
N GLU A 139 -11.53 -17.40 12.21
CA GLU A 139 -11.38 -18.41 13.28
C GLU A 139 -12.03 -17.95 14.59
N LYS A 140 -11.91 -16.66 14.94
CA LYS A 140 -12.55 -16.09 16.13
C LYS A 140 -14.07 -15.95 15.99
N SER A 141 -14.54 -15.54 14.81
CA SER A 141 -15.98 -15.41 14.55
C SER A 141 -16.68 -16.76 14.70
N ASP A 142 -16.08 -17.82 14.16
CA ASP A 142 -16.62 -19.17 14.27
C ASP A 142 -16.61 -19.64 15.72
N ALA A 143 -15.51 -19.48 16.46
CA ALA A 143 -15.46 -19.83 17.88
C ALA A 143 -16.54 -19.13 18.72
N SER A 144 -16.89 -17.88 18.40
CA SER A 144 -17.95 -17.14 19.10
C SER A 144 -19.36 -17.67 18.79
N ASN A 145 -19.63 -18.11 17.57
CA ASN A 145 -20.94 -18.66 17.17
C ASN A 145 -21.26 -20.00 17.84
N TRP A 146 -20.25 -20.82 18.13
CA TRP A 146 -20.42 -22.09 18.85
C TRP A 146 -20.75 -21.90 20.34
N SER A 147 -20.42 -20.74 20.92
CA SER A 147 -20.73 -20.44 22.33
C SER A 147 -22.20 -20.02 22.57
N VAL A 148 -22.96 -19.73 21.50
CA VAL A 148 -24.36 -19.27 21.57
C VAL A 148 -25.36 -20.41 21.40
N HIS A 149 -24.93 -21.55 20.86
CA HIS A 149 -25.74 -22.78 20.82
C HIS A 149 -25.10 -23.85 21.70
N PRO A 150 -25.30 -23.81 23.04
CA PRO A 150 -25.21 -25.05 23.79
C PRO A 150 -26.28 -25.97 23.21
N SER A 151 -25.84 -27.13 22.75
CA SER A 151 -26.64 -28.26 22.34
C SER A 151 -27.93 -28.33 23.17
N ARG A 152 -29.08 -28.11 22.49
CA ARG A 152 -30.36 -28.62 22.96
C ARG A 152 -30.29 -30.15 22.85
N GLY A 153 -29.67 -30.76 23.85
CA GLY A 153 -29.86 -32.17 24.20
C GLY A 153 -31.16 -32.33 24.97
#